data_AF-A2DW23-F1
#
_entry.id   AF-A2DW23-F1
#
_cell.length_a   1.000
_cell.length_b   1.000
_cell.length_c   1.000
_cell.angle_alpha   90.00
_cell.angle_beta   90.00
_cell.angle_gamma   90.00
#
_symmetry.space_group_name_H-M   'P 1'
#
loop_
_entity.id
_entity.type
_entity.pdbx_description
1 polymer ?
#
loop_
_entity_poly.entity_id
_entity_poly.type
_entity_poly.pdbx_seq_one_letter_code
_entity_poly.pdbx_strand_id
1 'polypeptide(L)'
;MIMNSLSWVAGGVTSMIKIALIGFPKNLGVSTLKIFHDLGFFAEVFNGKNTLAGYNAICLLSDFPMDDEDLIEQINQFIDAGGGMLVFHIQSDPNAPLPINSLLVKYGLAFTYDLLNENSEENPPIIIPAQFAAVRDNNFVLLTAKFKARIGQSSIDITALDDIVTLLRYYIMVTDESYIDQLNEIYEYCWDYLKKTGYSLENGLCCPDVKHGIIVVLIHELMPKLPLTVYKPIPEYEFFPGKTGDEPLGEFDVELVVQPDIWIATGLWLPAGKIGTVELHSDYPLNLQIQIGSQVTGLLAKNGALKRWPNVVSYFQLTSEVTQVATSFGGITYVTCNDVMDSVTVKIHFTNFCLYPRACCDDPSVWKSTQNTQVPWGEIETPSYC
;
A
#
# COMPACT_ATOMS: atom_id res chain seq x y z
N MET A 1 -23.56 -23.36 -9.16
CA MET A 1 -23.05 -22.36 -8.19
C MET A 1 -23.68 -20.99 -8.43
N ILE A 2 -23.39 -20.32 -9.55
CA ILE A 2 -23.89 -18.97 -9.88
C ILE A 2 -25.41 -18.81 -9.71
N MET A 3 -26.21 -19.73 -10.24
CA MET A 3 -27.68 -19.68 -10.10
C MET A 3 -28.13 -19.72 -8.63
N ASN A 4 -27.53 -20.58 -7.80
CA ASN A 4 -27.87 -20.67 -6.38
C ASN A 4 -27.44 -19.40 -5.63
N SER A 5 -26.28 -18.83 -5.97
CA SER A 5 -25.80 -17.56 -5.41
C SER A 5 -26.75 -16.42 -5.79
N LEU A 6 -27.17 -16.34 -7.05
CA LEU A 6 -28.13 -15.34 -7.53
C LEU A 6 -29.48 -15.46 -6.84
N SER A 7 -30.02 -16.67 -6.73
CA SER A 7 -31.27 -16.91 -5.99
C SER A 7 -31.11 -16.55 -4.51
N TRP A 8 -29.98 -16.88 -3.87
CA TRP A 8 -29.76 -16.54 -2.47
C TRP A 8 -29.67 -15.02 -2.25
N VAL A 9 -28.84 -14.32 -3.04
CA VAL A 9 -28.69 -12.86 -2.95
C VAL A 9 -30.01 -12.15 -3.21
N ALA A 10 -30.83 -12.63 -4.14
CA ALA A 10 -32.10 -12.00 -4.47
C ALA A 10 -33.29 -12.43 -3.59
N GLY A 11 -33.05 -13.09 -2.46
CA GLY A 11 -34.11 -13.43 -1.48
C GLY A 11 -34.88 -14.72 -1.77
N GLY A 12 -34.30 -15.65 -2.53
CA GLY A 12 -34.85 -16.97 -2.85
C GLY A 12 -35.40 -17.08 -4.28
N VAL A 13 -36.09 -18.19 -4.58
CA VAL A 13 -36.76 -18.41 -5.87
C VAL A 13 -38.20 -17.90 -5.76
N THR A 14 -38.41 -16.63 -6.08
CA THR A 14 -39.75 -16.03 -6.20
C THR A 14 -40.06 -15.75 -7.66
N SER A 15 -41.36 -15.64 -8.01
CA SER A 15 -41.81 -15.59 -9.41
C SER A 15 -41.48 -14.29 -10.15
N MET A 16 -40.85 -13.29 -9.51
CA MET A 16 -40.39 -12.05 -10.17
C MET A 16 -39.19 -11.45 -9.42
N ILE A 17 -38.00 -12.02 -9.63
CA ILE A 17 -36.75 -11.44 -9.14
C ILE A 17 -36.29 -10.35 -10.11
N LYS A 18 -36.19 -9.12 -9.62
CA LYS A 18 -35.69 -7.95 -10.37
C LYS A 18 -34.27 -7.59 -9.93
N ILE A 19 -33.36 -7.48 -10.89
CA ILE A 19 -31.94 -7.19 -10.67
C ILE A 19 -31.55 -5.92 -11.42
N ALA A 20 -30.99 -4.95 -10.70
CA ALA A 20 -30.45 -3.73 -11.31
C ALA A 20 -28.97 -3.91 -11.66
N LEU A 21 -28.60 -3.72 -12.93
CA LEU A 21 -27.21 -3.66 -13.38
C LEU A 21 -26.72 -2.21 -13.31
N ILE A 22 -25.81 -1.91 -12.39
CA ILE A 22 -25.28 -0.56 -12.14
C ILE A 22 -23.89 -0.45 -12.76
N GLY A 23 -23.68 0.57 -13.59
CA GLY A 23 -22.35 0.88 -14.14
C GLY A 23 -21.87 -0.01 -15.29
N PHE A 24 -22.73 -0.86 -15.85
CA PHE A 24 -22.34 -1.78 -16.92
C PHE A 24 -22.12 -1.04 -18.25
N PRO A 25 -20.94 -1.18 -18.91
CA PRO A 25 -20.73 -0.70 -20.27
C PRO A 25 -21.76 -1.27 -21.23
N LYS A 26 -22.19 -0.49 -22.25
CA LYS A 26 -23.31 -0.89 -23.13
C LYS A 26 -23.18 -2.30 -23.73
N ASN A 27 -21.99 -2.66 -24.22
CA ASN A 27 -21.69 -3.97 -24.79
C ASN A 27 -21.79 -5.11 -23.76
N LEU A 28 -21.24 -4.89 -22.56
CA LEU A 28 -21.28 -5.86 -21.47
C LEU A 28 -22.68 -5.98 -20.87
N GLY A 29 -23.38 -4.86 -20.71
CA GLY A 29 -24.74 -4.79 -20.20
C GLY A 29 -25.71 -5.62 -21.04
N VAL A 30 -25.71 -5.47 -22.37
CA VAL A 30 -26.57 -6.26 -23.27
C VAL A 30 -26.30 -7.77 -23.12
N SER A 31 -25.03 -8.17 -23.07
CA SER A 31 -24.64 -9.57 -22.93
C SER A 31 -25.04 -10.13 -21.56
N THR A 32 -24.86 -9.34 -20.51
CA THR A 32 -25.22 -9.69 -19.12
C THR A 32 -26.73 -9.84 -18.98
N LEU A 33 -27.52 -8.89 -19.48
CA LEU A 33 -28.99 -8.97 -19.48
C LEU A 33 -29.49 -10.28 -20.11
N LYS A 34 -28.91 -10.67 -21.25
CA LYS A 34 -29.25 -11.93 -21.91
C LYS A 34 -28.96 -13.13 -21.01
N ILE A 35 -27.78 -13.18 -20.37
CA ILE A 35 -27.41 -14.27 -19.45
C ILE A 35 -28.38 -14.36 -18.27
N PHE A 36 -28.72 -13.24 -17.64
CA PHE A 36 -29.67 -13.22 -16.52
C PHE A 36 -31.05 -13.71 -16.96
N HIS A 37 -31.53 -13.28 -18.13
CA HIS A 37 -32.79 -13.74 -18.70
C HIS A 37 -32.77 -15.25 -19.00
N ASP A 38 -31.69 -15.77 -19.60
CA ASP A 38 -31.52 -17.21 -19.88
C ASP A 38 -31.49 -18.04 -18.57
N LEU A 39 -31.06 -17.44 -17.47
CA LEU A 39 -31.09 -18.03 -16.12
C LEU A 39 -32.43 -17.82 -15.39
N GLY A 40 -33.42 -17.16 -16.01
CA GLY A 40 -34.77 -16.96 -15.46
C GLY A 40 -34.92 -15.73 -14.54
N PHE A 41 -33.96 -14.80 -14.55
CA PHE A 41 -34.00 -13.57 -13.78
C PHE A 41 -34.40 -12.38 -14.65
N PHE A 42 -35.19 -11.44 -14.11
CA PHE A 42 -35.42 -10.15 -14.76
C PHE A 42 -34.30 -9.20 -14.36
N ALA A 43 -33.49 -8.76 -15.32
CA ALA A 43 -32.46 -7.76 -15.11
C ALA A 43 -32.69 -6.54 -16.00
N GLU A 44 -32.30 -5.36 -15.55
CA GLU A 44 -32.28 -4.14 -16.35
C GLU A 44 -31.09 -3.25 -16.00
N VAL A 45 -30.66 -2.41 -16.93
CA VAL A 45 -29.58 -1.43 -16.68
C VAL A 45 -30.16 -0.26 -15.89
N PHE A 46 -29.59 -0.02 -14.72
CA PHE A 46 -29.97 1.08 -13.85
C PHE A 46 -29.30 2.38 -14.33
N ASN A 47 -30.09 3.45 -14.40
CA ASN A 47 -29.67 4.73 -14.99
C ASN A 47 -29.54 5.87 -13.95
N GLY A 48 -29.59 5.56 -12.65
CA GLY A 48 -29.46 6.54 -11.56
C GLY A 48 -30.70 7.38 -11.26
N LYS A 49 -31.75 7.35 -12.09
CA LYS A 49 -32.91 8.25 -11.96
C LYS A 49 -34.05 7.71 -11.12
N ASN A 50 -34.11 6.39 -10.95
CA ASN A 50 -35.18 5.70 -10.23
C ASN A 50 -34.67 5.20 -8.88
N THR A 51 -35.56 5.01 -7.91
CA THR A 51 -35.17 4.40 -6.62
C THR A 51 -34.81 2.91 -6.78
N LEU A 52 -33.86 2.44 -5.98
CA LEU A 52 -33.50 1.01 -5.89
C LEU A 52 -34.53 0.15 -5.13
N ALA A 53 -35.53 0.75 -4.47
CA ALA A 53 -36.50 0.02 -3.63
C ALA A 53 -37.35 -1.03 -4.40
N GLY A 54 -37.41 -0.95 -5.73
CA GLY A 54 -38.16 -1.89 -6.57
C GLY A 54 -37.39 -3.15 -6.97
N TYR A 55 -36.11 -3.27 -6.61
CA TYR A 55 -35.24 -4.39 -6.96
C TYR A 55 -35.08 -5.37 -5.79
N ASN A 56 -34.74 -6.62 -6.11
CA ASN A 56 -34.39 -7.64 -5.12
C ASN A 56 -32.88 -7.68 -4.90
N ALA A 57 -32.11 -7.40 -5.96
CA ALA A 57 -30.66 -7.33 -5.90
C ALA A 57 -30.10 -6.27 -6.85
N ILE A 58 -28.90 -5.80 -6.55
CA ILE A 58 -28.09 -4.97 -7.43
C ILE A 58 -26.85 -5.74 -7.88
N CYS A 59 -26.34 -5.37 -9.04
CA CYS A 59 -25.17 -5.96 -9.67
C CYS A 59 -24.21 -4.83 -10.05
N LEU A 60 -22.98 -4.90 -9.55
CA LEU A 60 -21.92 -3.93 -9.79
C LEU A 60 -20.69 -4.63 -10.37
N LEU A 61 -19.83 -3.84 -11.01
CA LEU A 61 -18.50 -4.26 -11.42
C LEU A 61 -17.45 -3.72 -10.43
N SER A 62 -16.35 -4.43 -10.26
CA SER A 62 -15.29 -4.00 -9.32
C SER A 62 -14.56 -2.73 -9.74
N ASP A 63 -14.58 -2.40 -11.03
CA ASP A 63 -14.01 -1.19 -11.64
C ASP A 63 -15.01 -0.01 -11.70
N PHE A 64 -16.23 -0.19 -11.18
CA PHE A 64 -17.24 0.87 -11.19
C PHE A 64 -16.79 2.06 -10.32
N PRO A 65 -16.71 3.29 -10.87
CA PRO A 65 -16.34 4.48 -10.11
C PRO A 65 -17.29 4.73 -8.94
N MET A 66 -16.72 4.99 -7.76
CA MET A 66 -17.46 5.28 -6.54
C MET A 66 -17.34 6.77 -6.19
N ASP A 67 -17.69 7.63 -7.15
CA ASP A 67 -17.62 9.09 -7.08
C ASP A 67 -19.00 9.77 -6.94
N ASP A 68 -20.08 9.11 -7.34
CA ASP A 68 -21.45 9.60 -7.19
C ASP A 68 -21.99 9.34 -5.77
N GLU A 69 -21.91 10.36 -4.90
CA GLU A 69 -22.35 10.29 -3.50
C GLU A 69 -23.85 9.92 -3.37
N ASP A 70 -24.72 10.45 -4.23
CA ASP A 70 -26.16 10.18 -4.20
C ASP A 70 -26.46 8.72 -4.53
N LEU A 71 -25.74 8.16 -5.52
CA LEU A 71 -25.85 6.75 -5.87
C LEU A 71 -25.32 5.84 -4.76
N ILE A 72 -24.19 6.21 -4.15
CA ILE A 72 -23.60 5.47 -3.03
C ILE A 72 -24.57 5.46 -1.84
N GLU A 73 -25.21 6.59 -1.54
CA GLU A 73 -26.21 6.65 -0.47
C GLU A 73 -27.40 5.72 -0.78
N GLN A 74 -27.93 5.75 -2.00
CA GLN A 74 -29.01 4.85 -2.43
C GLN A 74 -28.63 3.37 -2.31
N ILE A 75 -27.40 3.02 -2.68
CA ILE A 75 -26.88 1.65 -2.55
C ILE A 75 -26.82 1.23 -1.07
N ASN A 76 -26.29 2.09 -0.18
CA ASN A 76 -26.22 1.78 1.25
C ASN A 76 -27.62 1.61 1.85
N GLN A 77 -28.56 2.53 1.56
CA GLN A 77 -29.94 2.42 2.02
C GLN A 77 -30.61 1.13 1.53
N PHE A 78 -30.35 0.72 0.27
CA PHE A 78 -30.87 -0.51 -0.29
C PHE A 78 -30.33 -1.76 0.44
N ILE A 79 -29.03 -1.81 0.72
CA ILE A 79 -28.40 -2.94 1.41
C ILE A 79 -28.84 -3.00 2.87
N ASP A 80 -28.90 -1.85 3.56
CA ASP A 80 -29.36 -1.75 4.95
C ASP A 80 -30.82 -2.19 5.11
N ALA A 81 -31.63 -2.02 4.06
CA ALA A 81 -33.00 -2.53 3.99
C ALA A 81 -33.09 -4.05 3.71
N GLY A 82 -31.96 -4.75 3.59
CA GLY A 82 -31.87 -6.19 3.32
C GLY A 82 -31.78 -6.54 1.83
N GLY A 83 -31.51 -5.56 0.97
CA GLY A 83 -31.29 -5.77 -0.46
C GLY A 83 -29.99 -6.55 -0.73
N GLY A 84 -30.02 -7.42 -1.74
CA GLY A 84 -28.86 -8.22 -2.12
C GLY A 84 -27.87 -7.50 -3.03
N MET A 85 -26.57 -7.68 -2.82
CA MET A 85 -25.53 -7.14 -3.71
C MET A 85 -24.69 -8.24 -4.33
N LEU A 86 -24.51 -8.15 -5.66
CA LEU A 86 -23.53 -8.93 -6.41
C LEU A 86 -22.46 -8.00 -6.96
N VAL A 87 -21.20 -8.36 -6.78
CA VAL A 87 -20.07 -7.66 -7.38
C VAL A 87 -19.29 -8.63 -8.24
N PHE A 88 -19.13 -8.28 -9.51
CA PHE A 88 -18.34 -9.04 -10.47
C PHE A 88 -16.96 -8.42 -10.59
N HIS A 89 -15.95 -9.26 -10.38
CA HIS A 89 -14.56 -8.87 -10.55
C HIS A 89 -14.25 -8.65 -12.03
N ILE A 90 -13.74 -7.47 -12.34
CA ILE A 90 -13.13 -7.09 -13.60
C ILE A 90 -11.77 -6.49 -13.25
N GLN A 91 -10.70 -7.12 -13.74
CA GLN A 91 -9.33 -6.65 -13.54
C GLN A 91 -8.76 -6.23 -14.88
N SER A 92 -8.61 -4.92 -15.03
CA SER A 92 -7.93 -4.29 -16.17
C SER A 92 -6.44 -4.06 -15.86
N ASP A 93 -6.09 -3.83 -14.60
CA ASP A 93 -4.71 -3.69 -14.11
C ASP A 93 -4.56 -4.47 -12.79
N PRO A 94 -3.61 -5.42 -12.69
CA PRO A 94 -3.38 -6.20 -11.48
C PRO A 94 -3.05 -5.36 -10.24
N ASN A 95 -2.43 -4.20 -10.44
CA ASN A 95 -1.89 -3.38 -9.35
C ASN A 95 -2.77 -2.17 -9.01
N ALA A 96 -3.86 -1.94 -9.75
CA ALA A 96 -4.72 -0.79 -9.52
C ALA A 96 -5.69 -1.04 -8.33
N PRO A 97 -5.92 -0.02 -7.50
CA PRO A 97 -6.97 -0.08 -6.49
C PRO A 97 -8.33 -0.30 -7.15
N LEU A 98 -9.13 -1.24 -6.62
CA LEU A 98 -10.48 -1.49 -7.10
C LEU A 98 -11.45 -0.50 -6.44
N PRO A 99 -12.07 0.44 -7.19
CA PRO A 99 -12.91 1.48 -6.61
C PRO A 99 -14.03 0.94 -5.72
N ILE A 100 -14.57 -0.24 -6.05
CA ILE A 100 -15.65 -0.89 -5.29
C ILE A 100 -15.28 -1.20 -3.84
N ASN A 101 -13.98 -1.32 -3.51
CA ASN A 101 -13.54 -1.63 -2.15
C ASN A 101 -13.97 -0.56 -1.13
N SER A 102 -14.08 0.71 -1.54
CA SER A 102 -14.62 1.80 -0.70
C SER A 102 -16.05 1.54 -0.19
N LEU A 103 -16.84 0.75 -0.93
CA LEU A 103 -18.17 0.31 -0.52
C LEU A 103 -18.10 -1.01 0.25
N LEU A 104 -17.38 -2.01 -0.27
CA LEU A 104 -17.34 -3.35 0.30
C LEU A 104 -16.79 -3.35 1.73
N VAL A 105 -15.84 -2.44 2.02
CA VAL A 105 -15.16 -2.38 3.31
C VAL A 105 -16.14 -2.10 4.47
N LYS A 106 -17.24 -1.38 4.20
CA LYS A 106 -18.32 -1.14 5.18
C LYS A 106 -19.01 -2.43 5.64
N TYR A 107 -18.98 -3.45 4.80
CA TYR A 107 -19.54 -4.77 5.06
C TYR A 107 -18.47 -5.80 5.47
N GLY A 108 -17.23 -5.36 5.72
CA GLY A 108 -16.11 -6.22 6.09
C GLY A 108 -15.58 -7.08 4.94
N LEU A 109 -15.84 -6.68 3.69
CA LEU A 109 -15.42 -7.35 2.47
C LEU A 109 -14.46 -6.45 1.67
N ALA A 110 -13.58 -7.05 0.88
CA ALA A 110 -12.77 -6.35 -0.11
C ALA A 110 -12.20 -7.36 -1.11
N PHE A 111 -11.94 -6.91 -2.33
CA PHE A 111 -11.11 -7.63 -3.28
C PHE A 111 -9.64 -7.30 -3.04
N THR A 112 -8.79 -8.32 -2.96
CA THR A 112 -7.33 -8.20 -2.90
C THR A 112 -6.75 -7.97 -4.30
N TYR A 113 -5.52 -7.44 -4.37
CA TYR A 113 -4.79 -7.25 -5.64
C TYR A 113 -4.24 -8.57 -6.21
N ASP A 114 -3.98 -9.55 -5.34
CA ASP A 114 -3.49 -10.86 -5.75
C ASP A 114 -4.61 -11.74 -6.31
N LEU A 115 -4.41 -12.23 -7.53
CA LEU A 115 -5.20 -13.32 -8.10
C LEU A 115 -4.70 -14.65 -7.53
N LEU A 116 -5.61 -15.39 -6.90
CA LEU A 116 -5.34 -16.76 -6.47
C LEU A 116 -5.06 -17.63 -7.71
N ASN A 117 -3.92 -18.32 -7.72
CA ASN A 117 -3.53 -19.34 -8.70
C ASN A 117 -3.12 -18.86 -10.11
N GLU A 118 -2.48 -17.70 -10.28
CA GLU A 118 -1.97 -17.29 -11.60
C GLU A 118 -0.92 -18.25 -12.21
N ASN A 119 -0.22 -19.04 -11.38
CA ASN A 119 0.97 -19.80 -11.80
C ASN A 119 0.96 -21.29 -11.43
N SER A 120 -0.16 -21.87 -10.98
CA SER A 120 -0.21 -23.30 -10.62
C SER A 120 -0.89 -24.13 -11.72
N GLU A 121 -0.10 -24.96 -12.43
CA GLU A 121 -0.62 -25.97 -13.37
C GLU A 121 -1.62 -26.94 -12.69
N GLU A 122 -1.51 -27.10 -11.37
CA GLU A 122 -2.50 -27.75 -10.53
C GLU A 122 -3.24 -26.69 -9.72
N ASN A 123 -4.52 -26.43 -10.03
CA ASN A 123 -5.39 -25.65 -9.16
C ASN A 123 -5.86 -26.55 -8.02
N PRO A 124 -5.25 -26.55 -6.82
CA PRO A 124 -5.79 -27.34 -5.72
C PRO A 124 -7.23 -26.91 -5.45
N PRO A 125 -8.15 -27.85 -5.17
CA PRO A 125 -9.53 -27.51 -4.88
C PRO A 125 -9.58 -26.59 -3.67
N ILE A 126 -10.09 -25.37 -3.85
CA ILE A 126 -10.31 -24.43 -2.75
C ILE A 126 -11.36 -25.03 -1.82
N ILE A 127 -10.96 -25.39 -0.62
CA ILE A 127 -11.87 -25.92 0.40
C ILE A 127 -12.59 -24.74 1.03
N ILE A 128 -13.85 -24.54 0.64
CA ILE A 128 -14.71 -23.51 1.21
C ILE A 128 -15.39 -24.09 2.47
N PRO A 129 -15.26 -23.45 3.64
CA PRO A 129 -15.95 -23.90 4.82
C PRO A 129 -17.47 -23.76 4.64
N ALA A 130 -18.21 -24.82 4.98
CA ALA A 130 -19.67 -24.86 4.80
C ALA A 130 -20.45 -23.99 5.79
N GLN A 131 -19.80 -23.46 6.83
CA GLN A 131 -20.45 -22.74 7.93
C GLN A 131 -19.97 -21.29 7.99
N PHE A 132 -20.93 -20.36 8.05
CA PHE A 132 -20.65 -18.93 8.23
C PHE A 132 -19.79 -18.65 9.48
N ALA A 133 -19.95 -19.43 10.54
CA ALA A 133 -19.15 -19.32 11.76
C ALA A 133 -17.63 -19.44 11.51
N ALA A 134 -17.20 -20.14 10.46
CA ALA A 134 -15.80 -20.29 10.12
C ALA A 134 -15.19 -19.03 9.49
N VAL A 135 -16.02 -18.14 8.93
CA VAL A 135 -15.58 -16.94 8.22
C VAL A 135 -16.01 -15.63 8.88
N ARG A 136 -17.06 -15.65 9.70
CA ARG A 136 -17.60 -14.46 10.40
C ARG A 136 -16.54 -13.71 11.18
N ASP A 137 -15.60 -14.44 11.78
CA ASP A 137 -14.57 -13.87 12.64
C ASP A 137 -13.28 -13.51 11.89
N ASN A 138 -13.29 -13.59 10.55
CA ASN A 138 -12.23 -13.16 9.65
C ASN A 138 -12.64 -11.82 9.04
N ASN A 139 -12.58 -10.77 9.86
CA ASN A 139 -12.69 -9.39 9.42
C ASN A 139 -11.62 -8.57 10.14
N PHE A 140 -11.31 -7.39 9.61
CA PHE A 140 -10.18 -6.59 10.07
C PHE A 140 -10.24 -6.26 11.58
N VAL A 141 -11.42 -5.92 12.11
CA VAL A 141 -11.60 -5.56 13.52
C VAL A 141 -11.31 -6.76 14.43
N LEU A 142 -11.89 -7.92 14.14
CA LEU A 142 -11.69 -9.12 14.96
C LEU A 142 -10.27 -9.69 14.80
N LEU A 143 -9.66 -9.61 13.62
CA LEU A 143 -8.27 -9.99 13.41
C LEU A 143 -7.31 -9.08 14.19
N THR A 144 -7.56 -7.77 14.22
CA THR A 144 -6.81 -6.81 15.03
C THR A 144 -6.89 -7.16 16.52
N ALA A 145 -8.08 -7.49 17.04
CA ALA A 145 -8.25 -7.91 18.43
C ALA A 145 -7.51 -9.23 18.73
N LYS A 146 -7.61 -10.22 17.83
CA LYS A 146 -6.88 -11.50 17.94
C LYS A 146 -5.37 -11.29 17.92
N PHE A 147 -4.87 -10.37 17.09
CA PHE A 147 -3.45 -10.03 17.00
C PHE A 147 -2.94 -9.45 18.32
N LYS A 148 -3.63 -8.43 18.86
CA LYS A 148 -3.30 -7.82 20.16
C LYS A 148 -3.28 -8.84 21.29
N ALA A 149 -4.31 -9.68 21.36
CA ALA A 149 -4.39 -10.75 22.35
C ALA A 149 -3.23 -11.75 22.22
N ARG A 150 -2.80 -12.05 20.99
CA ARG A 150 -1.68 -12.95 20.71
C ARG A 150 -0.35 -12.35 21.15
N ILE A 151 -0.02 -11.13 20.72
CA ILE A 151 1.27 -10.49 21.05
C ILE A 151 1.39 -10.12 22.54
N GLY A 152 0.27 -10.05 23.26
CA GLY A 152 0.25 -9.88 24.71
C GLY A 152 0.65 -11.13 25.50
N GLN A 153 0.71 -12.30 24.88
CA GLN A 153 1.06 -13.57 25.55
C GLN A 153 2.54 -13.62 25.94
N SER A 154 2.85 -14.33 27.03
CA SER A 154 4.23 -14.53 27.50
C SER A 154 5.05 -15.40 26.54
N SER A 155 4.40 -16.36 25.88
CA SER A 155 4.98 -17.21 24.86
C SER A 155 4.07 -17.22 23.64
N ILE A 156 4.60 -16.80 22.50
CA ILE A 156 3.86 -16.74 21.24
C ILE A 156 4.30 -17.89 20.35
N ASP A 157 3.34 -18.62 19.81
CA ASP A 157 3.55 -19.59 18.74
C ASP A 157 3.88 -18.87 17.42
N ILE A 158 4.98 -19.27 16.78
CA ILE A 158 5.51 -18.58 15.59
C ILE A 158 4.55 -18.73 14.41
N THR A 159 4.07 -19.94 14.15
CA THR A 159 3.14 -20.22 13.05
C THR A 159 1.86 -19.42 13.21
N ALA A 160 1.26 -19.43 14.39
CA ALA A 160 0.04 -18.68 14.63
C ALA A 160 0.22 -17.15 14.60
N LEU A 161 1.44 -16.65 14.87
CA LEU A 161 1.78 -15.23 14.68
C LEU A 161 1.92 -14.90 13.19
N ASP A 162 2.61 -15.74 12.44
CA ASP A 162 2.79 -15.57 10.99
C ASP A 162 1.45 -15.62 10.25
N ASP A 163 0.58 -16.56 10.60
CA ASP A 163 -0.77 -16.70 10.03
C ASP A 163 -1.59 -15.42 10.24
N ILE A 164 -1.63 -14.89 11.46
CA ILE A 164 -2.44 -13.70 11.76
C ILE A 164 -1.85 -12.43 11.13
N VAL A 165 -0.52 -12.32 11.07
CA VAL A 165 0.14 -11.19 10.39
C VAL A 165 -0.13 -11.27 8.90
N THR A 166 -0.05 -12.45 8.28
CA THR A 166 -0.38 -12.65 6.87
C THR A 166 -1.81 -12.25 6.56
N LEU A 167 -2.77 -12.66 7.39
CA LEU A 167 -4.17 -12.24 7.24
C LEU A 167 -4.34 -10.72 7.37
N LEU A 168 -3.69 -10.09 8.36
CA LEU A 168 -3.74 -8.63 8.53
C LEU A 168 -3.17 -7.88 7.31
N ARG A 169 -2.08 -8.37 6.72
CA ARG A 169 -1.46 -7.76 5.52
C ARG A 169 -2.44 -7.66 4.36
N TYR A 170 -3.22 -8.71 4.10
CA TYR A 170 -4.26 -8.67 3.06
C TYR A 170 -5.31 -7.59 3.31
N TYR A 171 -5.70 -7.35 4.57
CA TYR A 171 -6.62 -6.25 4.89
C TYR A 171 -5.94 -4.88 4.77
N ILE A 172 -4.74 -4.71 5.34
CA ILE A 172 -3.99 -3.44 5.31
C ILE A 172 -3.76 -2.96 3.87
N MET A 173 -3.48 -3.90 2.97
CA MET A 173 -3.28 -3.63 1.55
C MET A 173 -4.47 -2.87 0.93
N VAL A 174 -5.70 -3.19 1.35
CA VAL A 174 -6.95 -2.66 0.77
C VAL A 174 -7.69 -1.68 1.68
N THR A 175 -7.19 -1.41 2.89
CA THR A 175 -7.72 -0.32 3.75
C THR A 175 -7.39 1.06 3.19
N ASP A 176 -8.30 2.00 3.44
CA ASP A 176 -8.20 3.43 3.14
C ASP A 176 -7.99 4.25 4.44
N GLU A 177 -8.03 5.57 4.31
CA GLU A 177 -7.84 6.54 5.40
C GLU A 177 -8.86 6.40 6.54
N SER A 178 -10.03 5.78 6.31
CA SER A 178 -11.04 5.58 7.35
C SER A 178 -10.59 4.61 8.47
N TYR A 179 -9.54 3.83 8.22
CA TYR A 179 -8.95 2.88 9.16
C TYR A 179 -7.69 3.40 9.86
N ILE A 180 -7.34 4.68 9.69
CA ILE A 180 -6.07 5.24 10.16
C ILE A 180 -5.82 5.03 11.66
N ASP A 181 -6.87 5.15 12.48
CA ASP A 181 -6.78 4.98 13.93
C ASP A 181 -6.47 3.53 14.30
N GLN A 182 -7.15 2.57 13.65
CA GLN A 182 -6.93 1.14 13.86
C GLN A 182 -5.54 0.72 13.36
N LEU A 183 -5.10 1.24 12.21
CA LEU A 183 -3.76 0.99 11.66
C LEU A 183 -2.68 1.54 12.60
N ASN A 184 -2.85 2.76 13.11
CA ASN A 184 -1.91 3.36 14.06
C ASN A 184 -1.87 2.56 15.38
N GLU A 185 -3.01 2.08 15.85
CA GLU A 185 -3.05 1.23 17.03
C GLU A 185 -2.26 -0.07 16.82
N ILE A 186 -2.44 -0.78 15.70
CA ILE A 186 -1.63 -1.97 15.37
C ILE A 186 -0.14 -1.63 15.34
N TYR A 187 0.22 -0.51 14.72
CA TYR A 187 1.60 -0.02 14.62
C TYR A 187 2.24 0.21 16.01
N GLU A 188 1.52 0.86 16.93
CA GLU A 188 1.98 1.07 18.30
C GLU A 188 2.21 -0.25 19.04
N TYR A 189 1.25 -1.19 18.92
CA TYR A 189 1.37 -2.53 19.50
C TYR A 189 2.57 -3.32 18.95
N CYS A 190 2.86 -3.21 17.65
CA CYS A 190 4.05 -3.80 17.04
C CYS A 190 5.33 -3.26 17.69
N TRP A 191 5.45 -1.94 17.81
CA TRP A 191 6.62 -1.31 18.43
C TRP A 191 6.79 -1.65 19.91
N ASP A 192 5.69 -1.67 20.67
CA ASP A 192 5.72 -2.05 22.07
C ASP A 192 6.16 -3.50 22.26
N TYR A 193 5.68 -4.40 21.41
CA TYR A 193 6.13 -5.79 21.40
C TYR A 193 7.63 -5.90 21.08
N LEU A 194 8.11 -5.22 20.03
CA LEU A 194 9.52 -5.23 19.65
C LEU A 194 10.40 -4.75 20.82
N LYS A 195 10.08 -3.59 21.41
CA LYS A 195 10.81 -3.02 22.55
C LYS A 195 10.83 -3.97 23.75
N LYS A 196 9.66 -4.51 24.14
CA LYS A 196 9.52 -5.42 25.28
C LYS A 196 10.31 -6.72 25.10
N THR A 197 10.47 -7.18 23.87
CA THR A 197 11.13 -8.45 23.54
C THR A 197 12.59 -8.29 23.11
N GLY A 198 13.18 -7.12 23.30
CA GLY A 198 14.61 -6.90 23.05
C GLY A 198 15.00 -7.06 21.59
N TYR A 199 14.21 -6.48 20.67
CA TYR A 199 14.52 -6.55 19.23
C TYR A 199 15.85 -5.90 18.87
N SER A 200 16.31 -4.92 19.65
CA SER A 200 17.56 -4.19 19.45
C SER A 200 18.57 -4.61 20.51
N LEU A 201 19.77 -5.02 20.09
CA LEU A 201 20.84 -5.48 20.96
C LEU A 201 21.91 -4.39 21.12
N GLU A 202 22.55 -4.34 22.28
CA GLU A 202 23.59 -3.34 22.59
C GLU A 202 24.80 -3.38 21.64
N ASN A 203 25.03 -4.51 20.97
CA ASN A 203 26.11 -4.68 19.99
C ASN A 203 25.76 -4.16 18.58
N GLY A 204 24.64 -3.45 18.43
CA GLY A 204 24.17 -2.89 17.15
C GLY A 204 23.50 -3.90 16.23
N LEU A 205 23.26 -5.14 16.70
CA LEU A 205 22.47 -6.12 15.97
C LEU A 205 20.98 -5.98 16.31
N CYS A 206 20.10 -6.21 15.34
CA CYS A 206 18.65 -6.15 15.54
C CYS A 206 17.94 -7.42 15.04
N CYS A 207 16.71 -7.62 15.51
CA CYS A 207 15.82 -8.73 15.16
C CYS A 207 16.46 -10.13 15.33
N PRO A 208 16.94 -10.49 16.53
CA PRO A 208 17.54 -11.81 16.77
C PRO A 208 16.55 -12.98 16.67
N ASP A 209 15.26 -12.76 16.94
CA ASP A 209 14.21 -13.78 16.90
C ASP A 209 13.39 -13.68 15.59
N VAL A 210 12.97 -14.83 15.06
CA VAL A 210 12.05 -14.92 13.91
C VAL A 210 10.78 -14.09 14.13
N LYS A 211 10.27 -14.05 15.36
CA LYS A 211 9.09 -13.24 15.73
C LYS A 211 9.32 -11.75 15.50
N HIS A 212 10.54 -11.25 15.70
CA HIS A 212 10.87 -9.86 15.38
C HIS A 212 10.75 -9.62 13.88
N GLY A 213 11.27 -10.54 13.06
CA GLY A 213 11.12 -10.49 11.60
C GLY A 213 9.66 -10.40 11.16
N ILE A 214 8.79 -11.26 11.69
CA ILE A 214 7.36 -11.27 11.38
C ILE A 214 6.70 -9.92 11.72
N ILE A 215 7.00 -9.36 12.90
CA ILE A 215 6.44 -8.06 13.32
C ILE A 215 7.01 -6.91 12.46
N VAL A 216 8.28 -6.97 12.07
CA VAL A 216 8.88 -5.96 11.19
C VAL A 216 8.26 -5.99 9.80
N VAL A 217 7.91 -7.16 9.26
CA VAL A 217 7.11 -7.26 8.03
C VAL A 217 5.81 -6.47 8.19
N LEU A 218 5.07 -6.69 9.27
CA LEU A 218 3.81 -5.96 9.50
C LEU A 218 4.02 -4.44 9.61
N ILE A 219 5.08 -3.99 10.29
CA ILE A 219 5.42 -2.56 10.36
C ILE A 219 5.65 -1.97 8.97
N HIS A 220 6.39 -2.67 8.10
CA HIS A 220 6.66 -2.19 6.74
C HIS A 220 5.40 -2.05 5.87
N GLU A 221 4.39 -2.89 6.12
CA GLU A 221 3.11 -2.83 5.41
C GLU A 221 2.20 -1.72 5.95
N LEU A 222 2.31 -1.41 7.23
CA LEU A 222 1.57 -0.32 7.88
C LEU A 222 2.11 1.05 7.49
N MET A 223 3.43 1.23 7.45
CA MET A 223 4.06 2.54 7.30
C MET A 223 3.55 3.36 6.09
N PRO A 224 3.42 2.80 4.87
CA PRO A 224 2.90 3.54 3.71
C PRO A 224 1.45 4.00 3.85
N LYS A 225 0.68 3.42 4.77
CA LYS A 225 -0.73 3.76 5.03
C LYS A 225 -0.91 4.75 6.17
N LEU A 226 0.14 5.04 6.93
CA LEU A 226 0.09 5.93 8.09
C LEU A 226 0.52 7.36 7.72
N PRO A 227 0.09 8.39 8.48
CA PRO A 227 0.53 9.75 8.23
C PRO A 227 2.04 9.88 8.45
N LEU A 228 2.73 10.70 7.65
CA LEU A 228 4.19 10.85 7.72
C LEU A 228 4.72 11.28 9.10
N THR A 229 3.86 11.84 9.96
CA THR A 229 4.19 12.19 11.35
C THR A 229 4.58 10.99 12.22
N VAL A 230 4.27 9.75 11.80
CA VAL A 230 4.68 8.53 12.52
C VAL A 230 6.14 8.13 12.25
N TYR A 231 6.75 8.66 11.18
CA TYR A 231 8.12 8.37 10.79
C TYR A 231 9.07 9.10 11.75
N LYS A 232 9.42 8.44 12.84
CA LYS A 232 10.36 8.93 13.84
C LYS A 232 11.69 8.18 13.71
N PRO A 233 12.84 8.79 14.03
CA PRO A 233 14.10 8.07 14.03
C PRO A 233 14.01 6.86 14.99
N ILE A 234 14.29 5.67 14.48
CA ILE A 234 14.36 4.46 15.30
C ILE A 234 15.80 4.25 15.77
N PRO A 235 16.09 3.66 16.94
CA PRO A 235 17.45 3.53 17.48
C PRO A 235 18.51 3.05 16.48
N GLU A 236 18.13 2.12 15.60
CA GLU A 236 19.01 1.51 14.60
C GLU A 236 19.57 2.51 13.57
N TYR A 237 18.90 3.66 13.37
CA TYR A 237 19.36 4.69 12.43
C TYR A 237 20.74 5.25 12.81
N GLU A 238 21.10 5.25 14.09
CA GLU A 238 22.39 5.77 14.56
C GLU A 238 23.55 4.87 14.10
N PHE A 239 23.30 3.57 13.95
CA PHE A 239 24.29 2.59 13.47
C PHE A 239 24.28 2.48 11.95
N PHE A 240 23.08 2.46 11.34
CA PHE A 240 22.92 2.38 9.90
C PHE A 240 21.62 3.07 9.44
N PRO A 241 21.69 4.01 8.48
CA PRO A 241 22.87 4.45 7.75
C PRO A 241 23.81 5.33 8.60
N GLY A 242 23.36 5.82 9.74
CA GLY A 242 24.10 6.71 10.62
C GLY A 242 23.27 7.95 10.94
N LYS A 243 23.60 8.58 12.07
CA LYS A 243 22.95 9.82 12.49
C LYS A 243 23.46 10.99 11.67
N THR A 244 22.55 11.77 11.09
CA THR A 244 22.87 13.09 10.53
C THR A 244 23.27 14.03 11.67
N GLY A 245 24.39 14.73 11.52
CA GLY A 245 24.83 15.77 12.43
C GLY A 245 24.00 17.04 12.31
N ASP A 246 24.57 18.15 12.78
CA ASP A 246 23.89 19.46 12.78
C ASP A 246 24.02 20.13 11.41
N GLU A 247 23.32 19.59 10.41
CA GLU A 247 23.27 20.13 9.06
C GLU A 247 22.00 21.00 8.87
N PRO A 248 22.14 22.24 8.36
CA PRO A 248 21.00 23.09 8.10
C PRO A 248 20.16 22.49 6.98
N LEU A 249 18.85 22.43 7.20
CA LEU A 249 17.89 22.06 6.18
C LEU A 249 17.53 23.28 5.35
N GLY A 250 17.47 23.09 4.03
CA GLY A 250 17.29 24.17 3.07
C GLY A 250 16.38 23.79 1.91
N GLU A 251 16.38 24.68 0.93
CA GLU A 251 15.63 24.59 -0.32
C GLU A 251 16.60 24.43 -1.49
N PHE A 252 16.25 23.56 -2.44
CA PHE A 252 17.12 23.22 -3.58
C PHE A 252 16.30 23.04 -4.84
N ASP A 253 16.66 23.76 -5.89
CA ASP A 253 16.20 23.51 -7.24
C ASP A 253 17.18 22.59 -7.95
N VAL A 254 16.72 21.39 -8.34
CA VAL A 254 17.55 20.38 -8.99
C VAL A 254 17.01 20.11 -10.39
N GLU A 255 17.86 20.28 -11.39
CA GLU A 255 17.60 19.90 -12.77
C GLU A 255 18.30 18.57 -13.07
N LEU A 256 17.54 17.53 -13.43
CA LEU A 256 18.03 16.17 -13.61
C LEU A 256 17.62 15.63 -14.98
N VAL A 257 18.47 14.83 -15.61
CA VAL A 257 18.12 14.06 -16.82
C VAL A 257 17.67 12.68 -16.38
N VAL A 258 16.35 12.45 -16.39
CA VAL A 258 15.71 11.19 -16.02
C VAL A 258 15.83 10.17 -17.13
N GLN A 259 16.27 8.96 -16.80
CA GLN A 259 16.39 7.81 -17.70
C GLN A 259 15.61 6.63 -17.14
N PRO A 260 15.06 5.73 -17.99
CA PRO A 260 14.38 4.54 -17.52
C PRO A 260 15.31 3.63 -16.72
N ASP A 261 14.75 3.00 -15.68
CA ASP A 261 15.38 1.92 -14.90
C ASP A 261 16.71 2.30 -14.21
N ILE A 262 17.00 3.59 -14.02
CA ILE A 262 18.23 4.08 -13.39
C ILE A 262 17.91 4.95 -12.17
N TRP A 263 18.76 4.85 -11.14
CA TRP A 263 18.72 5.73 -9.97
C TRP A 263 19.51 6.99 -10.23
N ILE A 264 18.85 8.15 -10.11
CA ILE A 264 19.49 9.43 -10.36
C ILE A 264 19.66 10.16 -9.05
N ALA A 265 20.92 10.33 -8.65
CA ALA A 265 21.29 11.01 -7.43
C ALA A 265 20.94 12.50 -7.50
N THR A 266 20.20 12.99 -6.51
CA THR A 266 19.84 14.42 -6.41
C THR A 266 20.96 15.28 -5.83
N GLY A 267 21.95 14.68 -5.16
CA GLY A 267 22.91 15.41 -4.31
C GLY A 267 22.32 15.82 -2.95
N LEU A 268 21.10 15.39 -2.63
CA LEU A 268 20.39 15.72 -1.41
C LEU A 268 20.23 14.51 -0.48
N TRP A 269 20.14 14.80 0.82
CA TRP A 269 19.90 13.88 1.90
C TRP A 269 18.69 14.33 2.71
N LEU A 270 17.80 13.39 3.04
CA LEU A 270 16.74 13.62 4.00
C LEU A 270 17.14 13.02 5.35
N PRO A 271 17.26 13.81 6.44
CA PRO A 271 17.55 13.25 7.76
C PRO A 271 16.38 12.39 8.29
N ALA A 272 16.71 11.42 9.15
CA ALA A 272 15.72 10.61 9.83
C ALA A 272 14.70 11.47 10.59
N GLY A 273 13.42 11.14 10.44
CA GLY A 273 12.31 11.78 11.13
C GLY A 273 11.99 13.20 10.70
N LYS A 274 12.56 13.67 9.58
CA LYS A 274 12.19 14.93 8.95
C LYS A 274 11.23 14.67 7.80
N ILE A 275 10.27 15.58 7.65
CA ILE A 275 9.36 15.62 6.51
C ILE A 275 9.96 16.58 5.50
N GLY A 276 10.32 16.07 4.33
CA GLY A 276 10.72 16.85 3.17
C GLY A 276 9.52 17.09 2.26
N THR A 277 9.59 18.16 1.47
CA THR A 277 8.62 18.44 0.41
C THR A 277 9.33 18.38 -0.94
N VAL A 278 8.68 17.76 -1.93
CA VAL A 278 9.16 17.64 -3.30
C VAL A 278 8.10 18.22 -4.21
N GLU A 279 8.46 19.26 -4.97
CA GLU A 279 7.55 19.98 -5.86
C GLU A 279 7.98 19.84 -7.33
N LEU A 280 7.01 19.52 -8.19
CA LEU A 280 7.20 19.41 -9.63
C LEU A 280 6.67 20.67 -10.32
N HIS A 281 7.55 21.45 -10.95
CA HIS A 281 7.20 22.75 -11.54
C HIS A 281 6.58 22.71 -12.94
N SER A 282 6.33 21.53 -13.52
CA SER A 282 5.61 21.42 -14.79
C SER A 282 4.87 20.10 -14.94
N ASP A 283 3.89 20.07 -15.84
CA ASP A 283 3.12 18.88 -16.22
C ASP A 283 4.01 17.85 -16.94
N TYR A 284 4.85 17.15 -16.18
CA TYR A 284 5.66 16.04 -16.68
C TYR A 284 4.76 14.79 -16.75
N PRO A 285 4.63 14.13 -17.92
CA PRO A 285 3.77 12.96 -18.09
C PRO A 285 4.39 11.67 -17.51
N LEU A 286 5.15 11.76 -16.42
CA LEU A 286 6.09 10.73 -15.99
C LEU A 286 5.65 10.08 -14.67
N ASN A 287 5.75 8.75 -14.61
CA ASN A 287 5.66 7.95 -13.40
C ASN A 287 6.95 8.11 -12.56
N LEU A 288 7.18 9.32 -12.04
CA LEU A 288 8.36 9.64 -11.23
C LEU A 288 8.17 9.21 -9.78
N GLN A 289 9.22 8.65 -9.20
CA GLN A 289 9.25 8.25 -7.82
C GLN A 289 10.49 8.82 -7.12
N ILE A 290 10.31 9.19 -5.86
CA ILE A 290 11.40 9.53 -4.95
C ILE A 290 11.75 8.29 -4.15
N GLN A 291 13.03 7.92 -4.21
CA GLN A 291 13.61 6.89 -3.35
C GLN A 291 14.52 7.56 -2.32
N ILE A 292 14.34 7.25 -1.04
CA ILE A 292 15.23 7.71 0.03
C ILE A 292 15.95 6.48 0.62
N GLY A 293 17.27 6.47 0.51
CA GLY A 293 18.14 5.36 0.89
C GLY A 293 18.73 4.65 -0.34
N SER A 294 19.94 4.11 -0.19
CA SER A 294 20.79 3.61 -1.29
C SER A 294 20.86 2.07 -1.38
N GLN A 295 19.97 1.34 -0.70
CA GLN A 295 20.07 -0.11 -0.56
C GLN A 295 19.09 -0.84 -1.49
N VAL A 296 19.59 -1.70 -2.37
CA VAL A 296 18.73 -2.56 -3.22
C VAL A 296 18.22 -3.82 -2.52
N THR A 297 18.91 -4.28 -1.48
CA THR A 297 18.63 -5.59 -0.86
C THR A 297 17.91 -5.44 0.48
N GLY A 298 16.68 -5.93 0.54
CA GLY A 298 15.97 -6.15 1.80
C GLY A 298 16.54 -7.34 2.58
N LEU A 299 16.52 -7.27 3.92
CA LEU A 299 17.02 -8.36 4.79
C LEU A 299 15.91 -9.19 5.44
N LEU A 300 14.63 -8.96 5.08
CA LEU A 300 13.48 -9.65 5.71
C LEU A 300 13.54 -11.18 5.57
N ALA A 301 14.07 -11.69 4.46
CA ALA A 301 14.23 -13.14 4.24
C ALA A 301 15.47 -13.75 4.92
N LYS A 302 16.31 -12.93 5.57
CA LYS A 302 17.52 -13.42 6.25
C LYS A 302 17.20 -13.78 7.69
N ASN A 303 17.78 -14.88 8.16
CA ASN A 303 17.76 -15.21 9.57
C ASN A 303 18.51 -14.14 10.37
N GLY A 304 17.96 -13.76 11.53
CA GLY A 304 18.60 -12.84 12.46
C GLY A 304 19.86 -13.42 13.13
N ALA A 305 20.64 -12.63 13.85
CA ALA A 305 20.49 -11.20 14.08
C ALA A 305 21.10 -10.35 12.94
N LEU A 306 20.47 -9.23 12.61
CA LEU A 306 20.79 -8.39 11.46
C LEU A 306 21.68 -7.21 11.86
N LYS A 307 22.58 -6.79 10.96
CA LYS A 307 23.49 -5.65 11.18
C LYS A 307 22.86 -4.27 10.96
N ARG A 308 21.62 -4.25 10.45
CA ARG A 308 20.82 -3.07 10.20
C ARG A 308 19.36 -3.46 10.12
N TRP A 309 18.49 -2.47 10.24
CA TRP A 309 17.06 -2.67 9.99
C TRP A 309 16.81 -3.30 8.60
N PRO A 310 15.84 -4.23 8.47
CA PRO A 310 15.70 -5.04 7.26
C PRO A 310 15.56 -4.24 5.96
N ASN A 311 14.67 -3.25 5.94
CA ASN A 311 14.48 -2.35 4.80
C ASN A 311 14.62 -0.90 5.26
N VAL A 312 15.65 -0.22 4.77
CA VAL A 312 15.94 1.18 5.14
C VAL A 312 15.61 2.16 4.02
N VAL A 313 14.98 1.66 2.95
CA VAL A 313 14.61 2.45 1.78
C VAL A 313 13.13 2.78 1.85
N SER A 314 12.80 4.03 1.53
CA SER A 314 11.43 4.52 1.42
C SER A 314 11.16 5.01 0.01
N TYR A 315 9.97 4.74 -0.51
CA TYR A 315 9.54 5.06 -1.86
C TYR A 315 8.30 5.94 -1.82
N PHE A 316 8.28 7.00 -2.63
CA PHE A 316 7.18 7.95 -2.69
C PHE A 316 6.85 8.27 -4.14
N GLN A 317 5.64 7.93 -4.56
CA GLN A 317 5.16 8.25 -5.89
C GLN A 317 4.85 9.75 -5.99
N LEU A 318 5.32 10.41 -7.04
CA LEU A 318 4.99 11.81 -7.31
C LEU A 318 3.67 11.88 -8.08
N THR A 319 2.54 11.84 -7.36
CA THR A 319 1.19 11.86 -7.94
C THR A 319 0.56 13.25 -8.00
N SER A 320 1.16 14.24 -7.35
CA SER A 320 0.67 15.60 -7.22
C SER A 320 1.81 16.60 -7.42
N GLU A 321 1.46 17.86 -7.69
CA GLU A 321 2.41 18.97 -7.81
C GLU A 321 3.34 19.05 -6.60
N VAL A 322 2.80 18.79 -5.41
CA VAL A 322 3.53 18.77 -4.14
C VAL A 322 3.38 17.40 -3.50
N THR A 323 4.50 16.75 -3.20
CA THR A 323 4.54 15.45 -2.50
C THR A 323 5.40 15.58 -1.24
N GLN A 324 4.86 15.14 -0.11
CA GLN A 324 5.63 15.06 1.14
C GLN A 324 6.29 13.69 1.28
N VAL A 325 7.52 13.67 1.79
CA VAL A 325 8.33 12.45 1.95
C VAL A 325 8.96 12.40 3.33
N ALA A 326 9.13 11.21 3.89
CA ALA A 326 9.77 11.01 5.20
C ALA A 326 10.46 9.65 5.29
N THR A 327 11.41 9.51 6.22
CA THR A 327 12.07 8.23 6.50
C THR A 327 12.40 8.13 7.99
N SER A 328 12.34 6.92 8.54
CA SER A 328 12.78 6.67 9.93
C SER A 328 14.29 6.47 10.05
N PHE A 329 15.02 6.43 8.92
CA PHE A 329 16.44 6.09 8.85
C PHE A 329 17.32 7.23 8.38
N GLY A 330 16.76 8.12 7.57
CA GLY A 330 17.54 9.04 6.77
C GLY A 330 18.09 8.35 5.51
N GLY A 331 18.51 9.13 4.53
CA GLY A 331 19.09 8.55 3.31
C GLY A 331 19.38 9.57 2.23
N ILE A 332 20.20 9.15 1.27
CA ILE A 332 20.39 9.84 0.00
C ILE A 332 19.08 9.78 -0.77
N THR A 333 18.70 10.91 -1.36
CA THR A 333 17.49 11.05 -2.16
C THR A 333 17.82 10.82 -3.63
N TYR A 334 17.09 9.91 -4.25
CA TYR A 334 17.17 9.59 -5.67
C TYR A 334 15.84 9.84 -6.35
N VAL A 335 15.90 10.15 -7.64
CA VAL A 335 14.75 10.13 -8.55
C VAL A 335 14.84 8.88 -9.41
N THR A 336 13.74 8.15 -9.52
CA THR A 336 13.60 6.97 -10.37
C THR A 336 12.39 7.11 -11.27
N CYS A 337 12.44 6.46 -12.43
CA CYS A 337 11.29 6.40 -13.33
C CYS A 337 11.28 5.08 -14.11
N ASN A 338 10.10 4.46 -14.18
CA ASN A 338 9.94 3.15 -14.79
C ASN A 338 9.27 3.20 -16.17
N ASP A 339 8.64 4.33 -16.54
CA ASP A 339 7.74 4.41 -17.71
C ASP A 339 8.24 5.32 -18.84
N VAL A 340 9.50 5.75 -18.82
CA VAL A 340 10.04 6.64 -19.87
C VAL A 340 10.73 5.85 -20.95
N MET A 341 10.29 6.04 -22.20
CA MET A 341 10.98 5.42 -23.35
C MET A 341 12.29 6.15 -23.70
N ASP A 342 12.36 7.46 -23.42
CA ASP A 342 13.49 8.34 -23.72
C ASP A 342 13.89 9.16 -22.49
N SER A 343 15.11 9.70 -22.47
CA SER A 343 15.55 10.56 -21.38
C SER A 343 14.77 11.88 -21.32
N VAL A 344 14.33 12.32 -20.14
CA VAL A 344 13.60 13.58 -19.95
C VAL A 344 14.26 14.46 -18.89
N THR A 345 14.47 15.73 -19.20
CA THR A 345 14.93 16.71 -18.22
C THR A 345 13.78 17.16 -17.33
N VAL A 346 13.93 16.97 -16.02
CA VAL A 346 12.96 17.36 -15.00
C VAL A 346 13.55 18.39 -14.06
N LYS A 347 12.73 19.35 -13.65
CA LYS A 347 13.05 20.35 -12.62
C LYS A 347 12.23 20.06 -11.39
N ILE A 348 12.90 19.84 -10.28
CA ILE A 348 12.28 19.47 -9.02
C ILE A 348 12.79 20.40 -7.94
N HIS A 349 11.86 20.98 -7.18
CA HIS A 349 12.18 21.78 -6.01
C HIS A 349 12.04 20.93 -4.75
N PHE A 350 13.06 20.97 -3.91
CA PHE A 350 13.14 20.21 -2.66
C PHE A 350 13.19 21.16 -1.49
N THR A 351 12.32 20.98 -0.50
CA THR A 351 12.32 21.74 0.75
C THR A 351 12.61 20.83 1.93
N ASN A 352 13.41 21.33 2.88
CA ASN A 352 13.76 20.65 4.13
C ASN A 352 14.72 19.46 3.97
N PHE A 353 15.65 19.56 3.01
CA PHE A 353 16.74 18.60 2.76
C PHE A 353 18.09 19.24 3.12
N CYS A 354 19.17 18.46 3.13
CA CYS A 354 20.54 18.98 3.20
C CYS A 354 21.43 18.35 2.11
N LEU A 355 22.57 18.96 1.83
CA LEU A 355 23.59 18.36 0.95
C LEU A 355 24.29 17.20 1.68
N TYR A 356 24.80 16.22 0.92
CA TYR A 356 25.69 15.18 1.42
C TYR A 356 27.05 15.21 0.71
N PRO A 357 28.12 14.61 1.26
CA PRO A 357 29.43 14.55 0.63
C PRO A 357 29.35 13.87 -0.74
N ARG A 358 29.61 14.62 -1.80
CA ARG A 358 29.58 14.10 -3.18
C ARG A 358 30.85 14.49 -3.92
N ALA A 359 31.50 13.52 -4.54
CA ALA A 359 32.65 13.73 -5.40
C ALA A 359 32.26 13.49 -6.86
N CYS A 360 32.21 14.55 -7.66
CA CYS A 360 32.01 14.47 -9.10
C CYS A 360 33.36 14.58 -9.82
N CYS A 361 33.75 13.59 -10.62
CA CYS A 361 35.02 13.61 -11.35
C CYS A 361 35.13 14.81 -12.30
N ASP A 362 34.03 15.18 -12.93
CA ASP A 362 33.99 16.27 -13.92
C ASP A 362 33.82 17.65 -13.27
N ASP A 363 33.39 17.69 -12.01
CA ASP A 363 33.27 18.92 -11.22
C ASP A 363 33.84 18.77 -9.78
N PRO A 364 35.15 19.03 -9.59
CA PRO A 364 35.78 19.02 -8.27
C PRO A 364 35.24 20.07 -7.29
N SER A 365 34.45 21.05 -7.75
CA SER A 365 33.86 22.06 -6.86
C SER A 365 32.77 21.47 -5.95
N VAL A 366 32.06 20.44 -6.42
CA VAL A 366 31.02 19.71 -5.65
C VAL A 366 31.62 19.09 -4.40
N TRP A 367 32.79 18.44 -4.51
CA TRP A 367 33.47 17.89 -3.33
C TRP A 367 33.88 19.00 -2.37
N LYS A 368 34.43 20.10 -2.87
CA LYS A 368 34.90 21.20 -2.03
C LYS A 368 33.77 21.82 -1.19
N SER A 369 32.56 21.90 -1.75
CA SER A 369 31.39 22.45 -1.04
C SER A 369 30.73 21.45 -0.09
N THR A 370 30.85 20.14 -0.32
CA THR A 370 30.10 19.11 0.43
C THR A 370 30.93 18.26 1.39
N GLN A 371 32.27 18.23 1.26
CA GLN A 371 33.16 17.35 2.03
C GLN A 371 33.10 17.50 3.57
N ASN A 372 32.64 18.66 4.05
CA ASN A 372 32.58 18.97 5.49
C ASN A 372 31.16 18.84 6.07
N THR A 373 30.20 18.37 5.28
CA THR A 373 28.85 18.08 5.79
C THR A 373 28.89 16.90 6.76
N GLN A 374 28.10 16.98 7.81
CA GLN A 374 27.94 15.96 8.85
C GLN A 374 26.88 14.91 8.47
N VAL A 375 26.83 14.56 7.19
CA VAL A 375 26.00 13.45 6.69
C VAL A 375 26.85 12.17 6.67
N PRO A 376 26.34 11.03 7.16
CA PRO A 376 27.15 9.82 7.36
C PRO A 376 27.52 9.08 6.07
N TRP A 377 26.94 9.45 4.93
CA TRP A 377 27.10 8.77 3.65
C TRP A 377 27.41 9.76 2.54
N GLY A 378 28.15 9.31 1.54
CA GLY A 378 28.47 10.09 0.37
C GLY A 378 28.53 9.24 -0.89
N GLU A 379 28.63 9.90 -2.04
CA GLU A 379 28.75 9.24 -3.35
C GLU A 379 29.92 9.76 -4.17
N ILE A 380 30.41 8.90 -5.05
CA ILE A 380 31.43 9.20 -6.03
C ILE A 380 30.82 8.97 -7.40
N GLU A 381 30.81 10.00 -8.23
CA GLU A 381 30.26 10.00 -9.57
C GLU A 381 31.41 10.01 -10.58
N THR A 382 31.40 9.05 -11.51
CA THR A 382 32.46 8.87 -12.50
C THR A 382 31.88 8.62 -13.89
N PRO A 383 32.51 9.13 -14.97
CA PRO A 383 32.01 8.97 -16.34
C PRO A 383 31.85 7.53 -16.84
N SER A 384 32.47 6.55 -16.15
CA SER A 384 32.46 5.13 -16.54
C SER A 384 31.53 4.26 -15.68
N TYR A 385 30.91 4.83 -14.65
CA TYR A 385 30.02 4.16 -13.71
C TYR A 385 28.85 5.07 -13.31
N CYS A 386 28.22 5.70 -14.32
CA CYS A 386 26.95 6.42 -14.20
C CYS A 386 25.95 5.80 -15.17
#